data_AF-A0ABD5M5D5-F1
#
_entry.id   AF-A0ABD5M5D5-F1
#
_cell.length_a   1.000
_cell.length_b   1.000
_cell.length_c   1.000
_cell.angle_alpha   90.00
_cell.angle_beta   90.00
_cell.angle_gamma   90.00
#
_symmetry.space_group_name_H-M   'P 1'
#
loop_
_entity.id
_entity.type
_entity.pdbx_description
1 polymer ?
#
loop_
_entity_poly.entity_id
_entity_poly.type
_entity_poly.pdbx_seq_one_letter_code
_entity_poly.pdbx_strand_id
1 'polypeptide(L)'
;MNSSLQANSEDSDGLERLSDRAVNGADSTLWTYKAHFEAADSYSRRSRFLDVGTTAGAALVTTALVWNEFPNLTVGLAILTAVAAGYKTATNPQKTAEANYRAGEAYHKLLNEYRDFITLDLPDDSTPPRELREKYDNLEARRRELNDDMPNLHRKWYDRLDDSIYGEIETTDKAQTQLKKGYEPTRSDTN
;
A
#
# COMPACT_ATOMS: atom_id res chain seq x y z
N MET A 1 14.32 -33.25 -38.06
CA MET A 1 14.67 -31.83 -37.82
C MET A 1 13.47 -30.97 -37.39
N ASN A 2 12.30 -31.54 -37.06
CA ASN A 2 11.11 -30.76 -36.66
C ASN A 2 10.90 -30.67 -35.13
N SER A 3 11.48 -31.59 -34.35
CA SER A 3 11.23 -31.68 -32.90
C SER A 3 11.92 -30.61 -32.05
N SER A 4 13.07 -30.08 -32.47
CA SER A 4 13.81 -29.03 -31.73
C SER A 4 13.22 -27.64 -31.94
N LEU A 5 12.58 -27.39 -33.08
CA LEU A 5 11.89 -26.12 -33.37
C LEU A 5 10.53 -26.05 -32.66
N GLN A 6 9.84 -27.18 -32.55
CA GLN A 6 8.53 -27.27 -31.90
C GLN A 6 8.63 -27.16 -30.37
N ALA A 7 9.67 -27.75 -29.76
CA ALA A 7 9.95 -27.61 -28.33
C ALA A 7 10.31 -26.17 -27.93
N ASN A 8 11.14 -25.49 -28.73
CA ASN A 8 11.49 -24.08 -28.48
C ASN A 8 10.29 -23.12 -28.58
N SER A 9 9.33 -23.39 -29.48
CA SER A 9 8.12 -22.56 -29.59
C SER A 9 7.12 -22.79 -28.46
N GLU A 10 7.01 -24.02 -27.94
CA GLU A 10 6.13 -24.31 -26.81
C GLU A 10 6.67 -23.73 -25.49
N ASP A 11 7.99 -23.75 -25.31
CA ASP A 11 8.64 -23.13 -24.15
C ASP A 11 8.57 -21.59 -24.21
N SER A 12 8.75 -20.98 -25.39
CA SER A 12 8.59 -19.52 -25.55
C SER A 12 7.17 -19.03 -25.28
N ASP A 13 6.16 -19.71 -25.83
CA ASP A 13 4.74 -19.40 -25.60
C ASP A 13 4.36 -19.60 -24.11
N GLY A 14 4.99 -20.58 -23.45
CA GLY A 14 4.82 -20.85 -22.03
C GLY A 14 5.36 -19.72 -21.14
N LEU A 15 6.54 -19.19 -21.49
CA LEU A 15 7.20 -18.10 -20.78
C LEU A 15 6.47 -16.77 -20.98
N GLU A 16 6.01 -16.47 -22.20
CA GLU A 16 5.22 -15.26 -22.48
C GLU A 16 3.94 -15.22 -21.64
N ARG A 17 3.19 -16.33 -21.59
CA ARG A 17 1.98 -16.43 -20.75
C ARG A 17 2.28 -16.32 -19.25
N LEU A 18 3.44 -16.79 -18.81
CA LEU A 18 3.87 -16.67 -17.42
C LEU A 18 4.20 -15.21 -17.07
N SER A 19 4.91 -14.54 -17.97
CA SER A 19 5.22 -13.11 -17.87
C SER A 19 3.96 -12.27 -17.78
N ASP A 20 3.02 -12.45 -18.71
CA ASP A 20 1.74 -11.74 -18.72
C ASP A 20 0.97 -11.92 -17.41
N ARG A 21 0.95 -13.14 -16.86
CA ARG A 21 0.29 -13.41 -15.58
C ARG A 21 1.01 -12.75 -14.41
N ALA A 22 2.34 -12.77 -14.40
CA ALA A 22 3.13 -12.11 -13.37
C ALA A 22 2.93 -10.59 -13.38
N VAL A 23 2.90 -9.97 -14.57
CA VAL A 23 2.61 -8.54 -14.74
C VAL A 23 1.21 -8.20 -14.23
N ASN A 24 0.19 -8.97 -14.61
CA ASN A 24 -1.17 -8.77 -14.10
C ASN A 24 -1.27 -8.98 -12.57
N GLY A 25 -0.51 -9.94 -12.03
CA GLY A 25 -0.41 -10.17 -10.58
C GLY A 25 0.21 -8.97 -9.86
N ALA A 26 1.30 -8.44 -10.39
CA ALA A 26 1.96 -7.23 -9.91
C ALA A 26 1.01 -6.03 -9.94
N ASP A 27 0.31 -5.83 -11.05
CA ASP A 27 -0.66 -4.74 -11.22
C ASP A 27 -1.79 -4.80 -10.19
N SER A 28 -2.42 -5.97 -10.01
CA SER A 28 -3.48 -6.12 -9.02
C SER A 28 -2.99 -5.87 -7.58
N THR A 29 -1.73 -6.27 -7.31
CA THR A 29 -1.06 -6.07 -6.01
C THR A 29 -0.75 -4.60 -5.78
N LEU A 30 -0.35 -3.88 -6.83
CA LEU A 30 -0.16 -2.43 -6.84
C LEU A 30 -1.41 -1.68 -6.38
N TRP A 31 -2.53 -1.93 -7.06
CA TRP A 31 -3.81 -1.29 -6.73
C TRP A 31 -4.20 -1.59 -5.27
N THR A 32 -4.04 -2.84 -4.85
CA THR A 32 -4.42 -3.28 -3.50
C THR A 32 -3.57 -2.61 -2.41
N TYR A 33 -2.23 -2.56 -2.57
CA TYR A 33 -1.38 -1.95 -1.55
C TYR A 33 -1.65 -0.44 -1.40
N LYS A 34 -1.85 0.27 -2.51
CA LYS A 34 -2.15 1.71 -2.47
C LYS A 34 -3.49 1.99 -1.84
N ALA A 35 -4.48 1.15 -2.12
CA ALA A 35 -5.81 1.33 -1.59
C ALA A 35 -5.83 1.08 -0.06
N HIS A 36 -4.98 0.16 0.44
CA HIS A 36 -4.70 0.01 1.87
C HIS A 36 -4.04 1.25 2.48
N PHE A 37 -3.02 1.85 1.84
CA PHE A 37 -2.41 3.07 2.35
C PHE A 37 -3.39 4.24 2.38
N GLU A 38 -4.20 4.44 1.34
CA GLU A 38 -5.23 5.50 1.31
C GLU A 38 -6.29 5.28 2.41
N ALA A 39 -6.71 4.03 2.63
CA ALA A 39 -7.58 3.69 3.75
C ALA A 39 -6.92 4.05 5.09
N ALA A 40 -5.67 3.66 5.28
CA ALA A 40 -4.91 3.92 6.50
C ALA A 40 -4.75 5.41 6.78
N ASP A 41 -4.35 6.19 5.78
CA ASP A 41 -4.19 7.64 5.84
C ASP A 41 -5.50 8.33 6.22
N SER A 42 -6.61 7.91 5.60
CA SER A 42 -7.91 8.50 5.87
C SER A 42 -8.40 8.19 7.29
N TYR A 43 -8.22 6.96 7.78
CA TYR A 43 -8.54 6.60 9.17
C TYR A 43 -7.63 7.32 10.18
N SER A 44 -6.34 7.46 9.87
CA SER A 44 -5.36 8.19 10.67
C SER A 44 -5.73 9.67 10.81
N ARG A 45 -6.05 10.34 9.69
CA ARG A 45 -6.55 11.73 9.68
C ARG A 45 -7.82 11.88 10.50
N ARG A 46 -8.75 10.92 10.40
CA ARG A 46 -10.00 10.94 11.17
C ARG A 46 -9.75 10.79 12.66
N SER A 47 -8.83 9.93 13.07
CA SER A 47 -8.43 9.79 14.48
C SER A 47 -7.84 11.10 15.02
N ARG A 48 -6.88 11.69 14.28
CA ARG A 48 -6.26 12.97 14.68
C ARG A 48 -7.30 14.10 14.78
N PHE A 49 -8.25 14.16 13.84
CA PHE A 49 -9.33 15.14 13.90
C PHE A 49 -10.20 14.97 15.14
N LEU A 50 -10.55 13.73 15.51
CA LEU A 50 -11.30 13.46 16.73
C LEU A 50 -10.50 13.83 17.99
N ASP A 51 -9.18 13.62 17.99
CA ASP A 51 -8.31 13.98 19.12
C ASP A 51 -8.23 15.48 19.32
N VAL A 52 -8.01 16.23 18.23
CA VAL A 52 -8.00 17.70 18.27
C VAL A 52 -9.38 18.23 18.67
N GLY A 53 -10.45 17.68 18.08
CA GLY A 53 -11.82 18.12 18.36
C GLY A 53 -12.25 17.84 19.81
N THR A 54 -11.94 16.66 20.35
CA THR A 54 -12.26 16.33 21.75
C THR A 54 -11.42 17.15 22.73
N THR A 55 -10.14 17.37 22.45
CA THR A 55 -9.27 18.21 23.29
C THR A 55 -9.72 19.67 23.27
N ALA A 56 -10.03 20.22 22.10
CA ALA A 56 -10.54 21.59 21.97
C ALA A 56 -11.90 21.74 22.64
N GLY A 57 -12.81 20.78 22.46
CA GLY A 57 -14.11 20.76 23.13
C GLY A 57 -13.98 20.74 24.66
N ALA A 58 -13.11 19.87 25.19
CA ALA A 58 -12.84 19.81 26.63
C ALA A 58 -12.23 21.11 27.17
N ALA A 59 -11.29 21.73 26.43
CA ALA A 59 -10.72 23.02 26.81
C ALA A 59 -11.78 24.13 26.84
N LEU A 60 -12.62 24.22 25.80
CA LEU A 60 -13.71 25.19 25.73
C LEU A 60 -14.75 25.00 26.84
N VAL A 61 -15.14 23.75 27.14
CA VAL A 61 -16.04 23.44 28.26
C VAL A 61 -15.43 23.88 29.59
N THR A 62 -14.14 23.59 29.80
CA THR A 62 -13.43 23.95 31.04
C THR A 62 -13.36 25.48 31.20
N THR A 63 -12.98 26.20 30.14
CA THR A 63 -12.91 27.66 30.14
C THR A 63 -14.29 28.30 30.36
N ALA A 64 -15.32 27.82 29.68
CA ALA A 64 -16.69 28.33 29.83
C ALA A 64 -17.26 28.05 31.23
N LEU A 65 -16.91 26.92 31.85
CA LEU A 65 -17.28 26.60 33.23
C LEU A 65 -16.61 27.55 34.23
N VAL A 66 -15.33 27.87 34.04
CA VAL A 66 -14.58 28.78 34.93
C VAL A 66 -15.14 30.20 34.90
N TRP A 67 -15.55 30.70 33.73
CA TRP A 67 -16.09 32.06 33.61
C TRP A 67 -17.61 32.16 33.77
N ASN A 68 -18.33 31.03 33.78
CA ASN A 68 -19.79 30.95 33.98
C ASN A 68 -20.63 31.83 33.02
N GLU A 69 -20.08 32.23 31.86
CA GLU A 69 -20.76 33.17 30.95
C GLU A 69 -21.86 32.50 30.11
N PHE A 70 -21.79 31.20 29.84
CA PHE A 70 -22.74 30.51 28.94
C PHE A 70 -23.05 29.05 29.36
N PRO A 71 -23.90 28.83 30.38
CA PRO A 71 -24.18 27.49 30.91
C PRO A 71 -24.83 26.55 29.88
N ASN A 72 -25.77 27.05 29.06
CA ASN A 72 -26.44 26.24 28.03
C ASN A 72 -25.50 25.82 26.90
N LEU A 73 -24.55 26.68 26.50
CA LEU A 73 -23.54 26.37 25.49
C LEU A 73 -22.54 25.33 25.99
N THR A 74 -22.17 25.42 27.28
CA THR A 74 -21.24 24.51 27.95
C THR A 74 -21.79 23.09 28.00
N VAL A 75 -23.08 22.92 28.36
CA VAL A 75 -23.75 21.61 28.36
C VAL A 75 -23.80 21.01 26.95
N GLY A 76 -24.12 21.81 25.93
CA GLY A 76 -24.11 21.37 24.53
C GLY A 76 -22.74 20.89 24.06
N LEU A 77 -21.68 21.65 24.36
CA LEU A 77 -20.29 21.29 24.02
C LEU A 77 -19.82 20.04 24.77
N ALA A 78 -20.22 19.86 26.03
CA ALA A 78 -19.90 18.67 26.82
C ALA A 78 -20.54 17.41 26.22
N ILE A 79 -21.82 17.49 25.82
CA ILE A 79 -22.52 16.38 25.16
C ILE A 79 -21.85 16.03 23.84
N LEU A 80 -21.53 17.03 22.99
CA LEU A 80 -20.85 16.80 21.71
C LEU A 80 -19.48 16.15 21.91
N THR A 81 -18.72 16.62 22.90
CA THR A 81 -17.40 16.06 23.24
C THR A 81 -17.52 14.61 23.72
N ALA A 82 -18.51 14.31 24.57
CA ALA A 82 -18.77 12.96 25.06
C ALA A 82 -19.20 12.00 23.93
N VAL A 83 -20.05 12.46 23.01
CA VAL A 83 -20.46 11.68 21.83
C VAL A 83 -19.26 11.38 20.92
N ALA A 84 -18.41 12.38 20.67
CA ALA A 84 -17.20 12.20 19.86
C ALA A 84 -16.21 11.23 20.50
N ALA A 85 -16.00 11.32 21.83
CA ALA A 85 -15.16 10.40 22.58
C ALA A 85 -15.73 8.97 22.58
N GLY A 86 -17.04 8.81 22.81
CA GLY A 86 -17.71 7.52 22.75
C GLY A 86 -17.62 6.87 21.37
N TYR A 87 -17.82 7.66 20.31
CA TYR A 87 -17.65 7.20 18.93
C TYR A 87 -16.22 6.74 18.64
N LYS A 88 -15.20 7.49 19.10
CA LYS A 88 -13.79 7.12 18.95
C LYS A 88 -13.50 5.78 19.63
N THR A 89 -13.97 5.60 20.86
CA THR A 89 -13.78 4.35 21.63
C THR A 89 -14.48 3.17 20.95
N ALA A 90 -15.70 3.38 20.44
CA ALA A 90 -16.47 2.33 19.78
C ALA A 90 -15.86 1.90 18.43
N THR A 91 -15.33 2.85 17.64
CA THR A 91 -14.85 2.58 16.27
C THR A 91 -13.35 2.38 16.14
N ASN A 92 -12.56 2.78 17.15
CA ASN A 92 -11.10 2.71 17.19
C ASN A 92 -10.43 2.94 15.82
N PRO A 93 -10.60 4.14 15.23
CA PRO A 93 -10.12 4.43 13.87
C PRO A 93 -8.61 4.28 13.74
N GLN A 94 -7.85 4.53 14.82
CA GLN A 94 -6.41 4.35 14.84
C GLN A 94 -6.00 2.88 14.65
N LYS A 95 -6.64 1.94 15.36
CA LYS A 95 -6.37 0.50 15.16
C LYS A 95 -6.70 0.05 13.73
N THR A 96 -7.77 0.62 13.15
CA THR A 96 -8.13 0.34 11.75
C THR A 96 -7.09 0.90 10.78
N ALA A 97 -6.55 2.09 11.06
CA ALA A 97 -5.45 2.66 10.27
C ALA A 97 -4.20 1.79 10.33
N GLU A 98 -3.77 1.38 11.52
CA GLU A 98 -2.59 0.52 11.73
C GLU A 98 -2.72 -0.83 11.01
N ALA A 99 -3.90 -1.47 11.07
CA ALA A 99 -4.15 -2.70 10.36
C ALA A 99 -4.03 -2.53 8.83
N ASN A 100 -4.54 -1.42 8.29
CA ASN A 100 -4.41 -1.12 6.86
C ASN A 100 -2.97 -0.74 6.46
N TYR A 101 -2.21 -0.05 7.31
CA TYR A 101 -0.78 0.20 7.06
C TYR A 101 0.01 -1.10 6.96
N ARG A 102 -0.20 -2.02 7.90
CA ARG A 102 0.47 -3.34 7.89
C ARG A 102 0.12 -4.15 6.64
N ALA A 103 -1.16 -4.13 6.24
CA ALA A 103 -1.59 -4.76 4.99
C ALA A 103 -0.94 -4.12 3.77
N GLY A 104 -0.92 -2.78 3.70
CA GLY A 104 -0.26 -2.02 2.65
C GLY A 104 1.23 -2.34 2.53
N GLU A 105 1.95 -2.42 3.65
CA GLU A 105 3.36 -2.83 3.68
C GLU A 105 3.56 -4.27 3.17
N ALA A 106 2.70 -5.21 3.58
CA ALA A 106 2.78 -6.59 3.16
C ALA A 106 2.56 -6.76 1.64
N TYR A 107 1.55 -6.08 1.08
CA TYR A 107 1.31 -6.07 -0.37
C TYR A 107 2.40 -5.30 -1.13
N HIS A 108 2.96 -4.24 -0.56
CA HIS A 108 4.08 -3.53 -1.17
C HIS A 108 5.32 -4.43 -1.28
N LYS A 109 5.61 -5.22 -0.24
CA LYS A 109 6.67 -6.23 -0.29
C LYS A 109 6.40 -7.27 -1.38
N LEU A 110 5.18 -7.80 -1.45
CA LEU A 110 4.78 -8.76 -2.50
C LEU A 110 4.93 -8.17 -3.91
N LEU A 111 4.59 -6.89 -4.11
CA LEU A 111 4.80 -6.22 -5.40
C LEU A 111 6.29 -6.17 -5.78
N ASN A 112 7.17 -5.89 -4.81
CA ASN A 112 8.61 -5.90 -5.08
C ASN A 112 9.09 -7.31 -5.44
N GLU A 113 8.57 -8.35 -4.79
CA GLU A 113 8.86 -9.75 -5.15
C GLU A 113 8.38 -10.10 -6.58
N TYR A 114 7.20 -9.62 -6.99
CA TYR A 114 6.76 -9.75 -8.39
C TYR A 114 7.68 -9.01 -9.37
N ARG A 115 8.13 -7.80 -9.02
CA ARG A 115 9.03 -7.00 -9.86
C ARG A 115 10.40 -7.66 -10.02
N ASP A 116 10.95 -8.17 -8.93
CA ASP A 116 12.20 -8.92 -8.94
C ASP A 116 12.07 -10.17 -9.81
N PHE A 117 10.96 -10.91 -9.67
CA PHE A 117 10.67 -12.05 -10.55
C PHE A 117 10.59 -11.64 -12.03
N ILE A 118 9.88 -10.57 -12.36
CA ILE A 118 9.71 -10.11 -13.75
C ILE A 118 11.02 -9.58 -14.34
N THR A 119 11.81 -8.87 -13.55
CA THR A 119 12.99 -8.12 -14.04
C THR A 119 14.27 -8.96 -13.99
N LEU A 120 14.39 -9.85 -13.01
CA LEU A 120 15.62 -10.62 -12.75
C LEU A 120 15.47 -12.08 -13.15
N ASP A 121 14.35 -12.73 -12.80
CA ASP A 121 14.21 -14.17 -13.01
C ASP A 121 13.70 -14.53 -14.41
N LEU A 122 12.67 -13.84 -14.93
CA LEU A 122 12.12 -14.14 -16.26
C LEU A 122 13.13 -13.97 -17.42
N PRO A 123 14.02 -12.95 -17.43
CA PRO A 123 15.01 -12.80 -18.50
C PRO A 123 16.24 -13.70 -18.35
N ASP A 124 16.34 -14.46 -17.25
CA ASP A 124 17.49 -15.34 -17.00
C ASP A 124 17.34 -16.68 -17.72
N ASP A 125 17.97 -16.79 -18.89
CA ASP A 125 18.02 -18.00 -19.72
C ASP A 125 18.65 -19.21 -18.99
N SER A 126 19.35 -18.99 -17.86
CA SER A 126 19.93 -20.08 -17.06
C SER A 126 18.93 -20.73 -16.09
N THR A 127 17.79 -20.09 -15.82
CA THR A 127 16.77 -20.64 -14.94
C THR A 127 15.80 -21.56 -15.70
N PRO A 128 15.61 -22.83 -15.28
CA PRO A 128 14.69 -23.74 -15.94
C PRO A 128 13.23 -23.24 -15.90
N PRO A 129 12.41 -23.43 -16.96
CA PRO A 129 11.01 -23.00 -16.99
C PRO A 129 10.15 -23.54 -15.84
N ARG A 130 10.47 -24.74 -15.35
CA ARG A 130 9.82 -25.35 -14.18
C ARG A 130 10.04 -24.55 -12.90
N GLU A 131 11.26 -24.04 -12.69
CA GLU A 131 11.61 -23.25 -11.51
C GLU A 131 10.97 -21.86 -11.56
N LEU A 132 10.90 -21.24 -12.75
CA LEU A 132 10.15 -19.99 -12.95
C LEU A 132 8.67 -20.15 -12.60
N ARG A 133 8.06 -21.26 -13.02
CA ARG A 133 6.67 -21.58 -12.67
C ARG A 133 6.48 -21.79 -11.16
N GLU A 134 7.39 -22.49 -10.51
CA GLU A 134 7.34 -22.71 -9.07
C GLU A 134 7.48 -21.40 -8.28
N LYS A 135 8.39 -20.50 -8.70
CA LYS A 135 8.51 -19.15 -8.14
C LYS A 135 7.21 -18.36 -8.28
N TYR A 136 6.60 -18.36 -9.47
CA TYR A 136 5.31 -17.71 -9.69
C TYR A 136 4.19 -18.29 -8.81
N ASP A 137 4.10 -19.62 -8.70
CA ASP A 137 3.08 -20.28 -7.87
C ASP A 137 3.24 -19.91 -6.38
N ASN A 138 4.47 -19.72 -5.91
CA ASN A 138 4.77 -19.22 -4.57
C ASN A 138 4.31 -17.77 -4.36
N LEU A 139 4.51 -16.88 -5.35
CA LEU A 139 4.01 -15.50 -5.30
C LEU A 139 2.48 -15.48 -5.20
N GLU A 140 1.80 -16.29 -6.02
CA GLU A 140 0.34 -16.39 -5.97
C GLU A 140 -0.16 -17.02 -4.66
N ALA A 141 0.56 -17.99 -4.11
CA ALA A 141 0.24 -18.55 -2.80
C ALA A 141 0.34 -17.48 -1.71
N ARG A 142 1.41 -16.68 -1.72
CA ARG A 142 1.59 -15.57 -0.79
C ARG A 142 0.49 -14.52 -0.94
N ARG A 143 0.10 -14.21 -2.18
CA ARG A 143 -1.02 -13.29 -2.47
C ARG A 143 -2.34 -13.79 -1.87
N ARG A 144 -2.64 -15.09 -1.99
CA ARG A 144 -3.85 -15.70 -1.39
C ARG A 144 -3.82 -15.63 0.13
N GLU A 145 -2.69 -15.97 0.74
CA GLU A 145 -2.50 -15.87 2.20
C GLU A 145 -2.74 -14.42 2.69
N LEU A 146 -2.18 -13.43 1.99
CA LEU A 146 -2.44 -12.02 2.32
C LEU A 146 -3.91 -11.63 2.14
N ASN A 147 -4.59 -12.13 1.11
CA ASN A 147 -6.02 -11.85 0.92
C ASN A 147 -6.89 -12.44 2.05
N ASP A 148 -6.50 -13.59 2.60
CA ASP A 148 -7.22 -14.25 3.69
C ASP A 148 -6.95 -13.61 5.06
N ASP A 149 -5.70 -13.19 5.31
CA ASP A 149 -5.26 -12.68 6.61
C ASP A 149 -5.47 -11.16 6.79
N MET A 150 -5.50 -10.39 5.71
CA MET A 150 -5.53 -8.93 5.76
C MET A 150 -6.98 -8.39 5.85
N PRO A 151 -7.18 -7.21 6.47
CA PRO A 151 -8.50 -6.60 6.58
C PRO A 151 -9.14 -6.38 5.20
N ASN A 152 -10.42 -6.71 5.07
CA ASN A 152 -11.17 -6.48 3.84
C ASN A 152 -11.17 -5.00 3.43
N LEU A 153 -10.78 -4.74 2.18
CA LEU A 153 -10.78 -3.40 1.64
C LEU A 153 -12.14 -3.06 1.01
N HIS A 154 -12.72 -1.94 1.42
CA HIS A 154 -13.98 -1.46 0.84
C HIS A 154 -13.74 -0.79 -0.53
N ARG A 155 -14.63 -1.05 -1.50
CA ARG A 155 -14.54 -0.51 -2.89
C ARG A 155 -14.21 0.98 -2.97
N LYS A 156 -14.81 1.77 -2.09
CA LYS A 156 -14.60 3.23 -1.96
C LYS A 156 -13.13 3.67 -1.92
N TRP A 157 -12.21 2.81 -1.49
CA TRP A 157 -10.78 3.14 -1.42
C TRP A 157 -10.10 2.99 -2.77
N TYR A 158 -10.54 2.03 -3.59
CA TYR A 158 -10.13 1.93 -4.99
C TYR A 158 -10.66 3.11 -5.81
N ASP A 159 -11.90 3.55 -5.55
CA ASP A 159 -12.50 4.70 -6.25
C ASP A 159 -11.77 6.05 -5.97
N ARG A 160 -10.87 6.09 -4.98
CA ARG A 160 -10.03 7.26 -4.66
C ARG A 160 -8.67 7.24 -5.32
N LEU A 161 -8.31 6.12 -5.93
CA LEU A 161 -7.09 5.97 -6.70
C LEU A 161 -7.39 6.27 -8.17
N ASP A 162 -6.40 6.80 -8.88
CA ASP A 162 -6.45 7.04 -10.32
C ASP A 162 -5.13 6.55 -10.96
N ASP A 163 -5.03 6.60 -12.28
CA ASP A 163 -3.87 6.06 -13.00
C ASP A 163 -2.53 6.75 -12.66
N SER A 164 -2.52 7.87 -11.92
CA SER A 164 -1.29 8.45 -11.36
C SER A 164 -0.55 7.49 -10.42
N ILE A 165 -1.24 6.46 -9.92
CA ILE A 165 -0.62 5.43 -9.09
C ILE A 165 0.62 4.83 -9.74
N TYR A 166 0.64 4.66 -11.06
CA TYR A 166 1.74 4.05 -11.80
C TYR A 166 3.01 4.91 -11.77
N GLY A 167 2.86 6.24 -11.83
CA GLY A 167 3.98 7.19 -11.77
C GLY A 167 4.60 7.34 -10.38
N GLU A 168 3.87 7.01 -9.31
CA GLU A 168 4.37 7.10 -7.94
C GLU A 168 5.19 5.88 -7.49
N ILE A 169 5.16 4.79 -8.26
CA ILE A 169 5.85 3.53 -7.92
C ILE A 169 7.28 3.49 -8.43
N GLU A 170 7.56 4.23 -9.49
CA GLU A 170 8.89 4.38 -10.07
C GLU A 170 9.44 5.73 -9.61
N THR A 171 10.08 5.75 -8.43
CA THR A 171 10.89 6.87 -7.92
C THR A 171 10.41 8.26 -8.37
N THR A 172 9.57 8.89 -7.55
CA THR A 172 9.22 10.32 -7.68
C THR A 172 10.43 11.13 -8.14
N ASP A 173 10.29 12.14 -8.99
CA ASP A 173 11.42 12.95 -9.50
C ASP A 173 12.42 13.41 -8.41
N LYS A 174 11.93 13.59 -7.17
CA LYS A 174 12.74 13.84 -5.97
C LYS A 174 13.69 12.69 -5.59
N ALA A 175 13.25 11.44 -5.66
CA ALA A 175 14.06 10.26 -5.38
C ALA A 175 15.11 10.01 -6.48
N GLN A 176 14.75 10.19 -7.76
CA GLN A 176 15.73 10.17 -8.85
C GLN A 176 16.81 11.26 -8.69
N THR A 177 16.42 12.47 -8.27
CA THR A 177 17.36 13.57 -8.05
C THR A 177 18.31 13.27 -6.88
N GLN A 178 17.83 12.63 -5.80
CA GLN A 178 18.67 12.26 -4.67
C GLN A 178 19.62 11.09 -4.99
N LEU A 179 19.17 10.09 -5.76
CA LEU A 179 20.01 8.98 -6.23
C LEU A 179 21.10 9.46 -7.21
N LYS A 180 20.77 10.35 -8.15
CA LYS A 180 21.76 10.95 -9.07
C LYS A 180 22.76 11.88 -8.37
N LYS A 181 22.38 12.47 -7.23
CA LYS A 181 23.27 13.33 -6.43
C LYS A 181 24.19 12.54 -5.50
N GLY A 182 23.84 11.30 -5.17
CA GLY A 182 24.66 10.37 -4.38
C GLY A 182 25.51 9.39 -5.21
N TYR A 183 25.20 9.24 -6.50
CA TYR A 183 25.98 8.44 -7.44
C TYR A 183 26.76 9.36 -8.38
N GLU A 184 27.87 9.92 -7.89
CA GLU A 184 28.96 10.34 -8.77
C GLU A 184 29.77 9.07 -9.09
N PRO A 185 29.72 8.52 -10.31
CA PRO A 185 30.61 7.43 -10.67
C PRO A 185 32.04 7.99 -10.63
N THR A 186 32.84 7.51 -9.69
CA THR A 186 34.29 7.72 -9.73
C THR A 186 34.80 7.18 -11.06
N ARG A 187 35.07 8.10 -11.98
CA ARG A 187 35.74 7.83 -13.25
C ARG A 187 37.15 7.37 -12.89
N SER A 188 37.37 6.05 -12.91
CA SER A 188 38.73 5.51 -12.92
C SER A 188 39.24 5.67 -14.36
N ASP A 189 39.89 6.80 -14.61
CA ASP A 189 40.67 6.97 -15.84
C ASP A 189 41.89 6.04 -15.74
N THR A 190 41.81 4.90 -16.43
CA THR A 190 42.97 4.09 -16.78
C THR A 190 43.50 4.56 -18.14
N ASN A 191 44.51 5.45 -18.11
CA ASN A 191 45.79 5.30 -18.81
C ASN A 191 46.73 6.46 -18.45
#